data_AF-A0A0J1LH44-F1
#
_entry.id   AF-A0A0J1LH44-F1
#
_cell.length_a   1.000
_cell.length_b   1.000
_cell.length_c   1.000
_cell.angle_alpha   90.00
_cell.angle_beta   90.00
_cell.angle_gamma   90.00
#
_symmetry.space_group_name_H-M   'P 1'
#
loop_
_entity.id
_entity.type
_entity.pdbx_description
1 polymer ?
#
loop_
_entity_poly.entity_id
_entity_poly.type
_entity_poly.pdbx_seq_one_letter_code
_entity_poly.pdbx_strand_id
1 'polypeptide(L)'
;MKRILSILLTIVLMLSFMPHSSAEAKTKVKKYKNCTALNKDYKGGVAKSKSTKNKGGKTKYKPYVSKALYDANKKMDRDKDGIACER
;
A
#
# COMPACT_ATOMS: atom_id res chain seq x y z
N MET A 1 -18.91 -51.06 8.95
CA MET A 1 -19.26 -49.80 8.23
C MET A 1 -19.02 -48.54 9.06
N LYS A 2 -19.41 -48.47 10.34
CA LYS A 2 -19.18 -47.27 11.20
C LYS A 2 -17.70 -46.86 11.37
N ARG A 3 -16.78 -47.82 11.47
CA ARG A 3 -15.33 -47.53 11.62
C ARG A 3 -14.67 -46.96 10.36
N ILE A 4 -15.13 -47.38 9.19
CA ILE A 4 -14.63 -46.89 7.89
C ILE A 4 -15.10 -45.45 7.67
N LEU A 5 -16.34 -45.14 8.08
CA LEU A 5 -16.89 -43.78 8.04
C LEU A 5 -16.13 -42.83 8.98
N SER A 6 -15.74 -43.29 10.17
CA SER A 6 -14.94 -42.49 11.11
C SER A 6 -13.52 -42.19 10.61
N ILE A 7 -12.90 -43.12 9.87
CA ILE A 7 -11.55 -42.93 9.31
C ILE A 7 -11.58 -41.96 8.11
N LEU A 8 -12.63 -42.01 7.29
CA LEU A 8 -12.80 -41.07 6.18
C LEU A 8 -13.06 -39.63 6.66
N LEU A 9 -13.77 -39.47 7.77
CA LEU A 9 -14.08 -38.17 8.35
C LEU A 9 -12.85 -37.46 8.94
N THR A 10 -11.91 -38.21 9.51
CA THR A 10 -10.67 -37.63 10.07
C THR A 10 -9.69 -37.21 8.99
N ILE A 11 -9.63 -37.93 7.86
CA ILE A 11 -8.74 -37.58 6.74
C ILE A 11 -9.17 -36.25 6.10
N VAL A 12 -10.48 -36.02 5.93
CA VAL A 12 -11.01 -34.76 5.38
C VAL A 12 -10.70 -33.56 6.28
N LEU A 13 -10.70 -33.74 7.60
CA LEU A 13 -10.41 -32.67 8.57
C LEU A 13 -8.92 -32.28 8.62
N MET A 14 -8.02 -33.16 8.21
CA MET A 14 -6.58 -32.88 8.18
C MET A 14 -6.13 -32.08 6.94
N LEU A 15 -6.95 -32.06 5.88
CA LEU A 15 -6.66 -31.31 4.64
C LEU A 15 -6.98 -29.81 4.72
N SER A 16 -7.67 -29.35 5.78
CA SER A 16 -8.02 -27.94 5.98
C SER A 16 -6.89 -27.04 6.51
N PHE A 17 -5.74 -27.61 6.90
CA PHE A 17 -4.58 -26.85 7.42
C PHE A 17 -3.49 -26.62 6.36
N MET A 18 -3.86 -26.34 5.12
CA MET A 18 -2.88 -25.86 4.14
C MET A 18 -2.57 -24.39 4.44
N PRO A 19 -1.32 -24.02 4.77
CA PRO A 19 -0.94 -22.61 4.90
C PRO A 19 -1.10 -21.95 3.53
N HIS A 20 -2.13 -21.13 3.40
CA HIS A 20 -2.32 -20.29 2.23
C HIS A 20 -1.25 -19.21 2.26
N SER A 21 -0.12 -19.48 1.61
CA SER A 21 0.95 -18.51 1.44
C SER A 21 0.46 -17.46 0.45
N SER A 22 -0.22 -16.43 0.95
CA SER A 22 -0.58 -15.24 0.19
C SER A 22 0.69 -14.62 -0.35
N ALA A 23 0.99 -14.86 -1.62
CA ALA A 23 2.03 -14.15 -2.34
C ALA A 23 1.59 -12.69 -2.40
N GLU A 24 2.10 -11.88 -1.47
CA GLU A 24 1.86 -10.44 -1.44
C GLU A 24 2.41 -9.87 -2.74
N ALA A 25 1.51 -9.52 -3.66
CA ALA A 25 1.86 -8.90 -4.92
C ALA A 25 2.53 -7.56 -4.61
N LYS A 26 3.87 -7.57 -4.52
CA LYS A 26 4.68 -6.37 -4.36
C LYS A 26 4.52 -5.54 -5.63
N THR A 27 3.48 -4.72 -5.66
CA THR A 27 3.29 -3.68 -6.66
C THR A 27 4.57 -2.88 -6.71
N LYS A 28 5.25 -2.92 -7.86
CA LYS A 28 6.55 -2.28 -8.04
C LYS A 28 6.32 -0.77 -7.91
N VAL A 29 6.69 -0.23 -6.76
CA VAL A 29 6.39 1.16 -6.43
C VAL A 29 7.09 2.08 -7.43
N LYS A 30 6.31 2.88 -8.14
CA LYS A 30 6.82 3.77 -9.19
C LYS A 30 7.62 4.90 -8.57
N LYS A 31 8.89 5.01 -8.96
CA LYS A 31 9.75 6.16 -8.67
C LYS A 31 9.65 7.15 -9.82
N TYR A 32 9.27 8.38 -9.50
CA TYR A 32 9.20 9.46 -10.46
C TYR A 32 10.55 10.17 -10.56
N LYS A 33 10.80 10.82 -11.70
CA LYS A 33 11.99 11.66 -11.89
C LYS A 33 11.82 13.03 -11.25
N ASN A 34 10.61 13.59 -11.32
CA ASN A 34 10.27 14.93 -10.82
C ASN A 34 8.79 15.00 -10.40
N CYS A 35 8.42 16.10 -9.73
CA CYS A 35 7.05 16.32 -9.28
C CYS A 35 6.04 16.41 -10.42
N THR A 36 6.40 17.01 -11.56
CA THR A 36 5.50 17.08 -12.71
C THR A 36 5.04 15.70 -13.18
N ALA A 37 5.93 14.71 -13.22
CA ALA A 37 5.60 13.35 -13.58
C ALA A 37 4.73 12.67 -12.50
N LEU A 38 5.04 12.88 -11.22
CA LEU A 38 4.23 12.37 -10.12
C LEU A 38 2.84 12.99 -10.11
N ASN A 39 2.71 14.30 -10.33
CA ASN A 39 1.45 15.02 -10.31
C ASN A 39 0.54 14.74 -11.53
N LYS A 40 1.08 14.16 -12.61
CA LYS A 40 0.26 13.62 -13.70
C LYS A 40 -0.59 12.43 -13.22
N ASP A 41 0.02 11.55 -12.44
CA ASP A 41 -0.64 10.35 -11.91
C ASP A 41 -1.37 10.67 -10.57
N TYR A 42 -0.80 11.56 -9.75
CA TYR A 42 -1.31 11.95 -8.43
C TYR A 42 -1.38 13.47 -8.28
N LYS A 43 -2.48 14.06 -8.73
CA LYS A 43 -2.64 15.53 -8.88
C LYS A 43 -2.29 16.35 -7.64
N GLY A 44 -2.62 15.87 -6.44
CA GLY A 44 -2.31 16.52 -5.16
C GLY A 44 -1.04 16.04 -4.46
N GLY A 45 -0.20 15.26 -5.14
CA GLY A 45 0.97 14.66 -4.54
C GLY A 45 0.65 13.38 -3.77
N VAL A 46 1.63 12.91 -2.99
CA VAL A 46 1.54 11.65 -2.25
C VAL A 46 1.86 11.89 -0.79
N ALA A 47 0.91 11.60 0.10
CA ALA A 47 1.08 11.67 1.54
C ALA A 47 1.53 10.33 2.13
N LYS A 48 2.41 10.39 3.12
CA LYS A 48 2.87 9.22 3.88
C LYS A 48 1.74 8.55 4.66
N SER A 49 0.80 9.34 5.18
CA SER A 49 -0.31 8.85 6.01
C SER A 49 -1.56 9.71 5.85
N LYS A 50 -2.73 9.18 6.24
CA LYS A 50 -3.98 9.96 6.28
C LYS A 50 -3.94 11.09 7.31
N SER A 51 -3.11 10.93 8.34
CA SER A 51 -2.93 11.89 9.43
C SER A 51 -1.92 12.98 9.11
N THR A 52 -1.19 12.85 7.99
CA THR A 52 -0.23 13.86 7.55
C THR A 52 -0.98 15.15 7.24
N LYS A 53 -0.60 16.23 7.92
CA LYS A 53 -1.11 17.57 7.69
C LYS A 53 -0.07 18.35 6.88
N ASN A 54 -0.55 19.01 5.84
CA ASN A 54 0.28 19.92 5.07
C ASN A 54 0.72 21.09 5.96
N LYS A 55 2.02 21.42 5.95
CA LYS A 55 2.56 22.56 6.72
C LYS A 55 2.44 23.90 5.99
N GLY A 56 2.52 23.90 4.66
CA GLY A 56 2.50 25.07 3.78
C GLY A 56 1.13 25.73 3.60
N GLY A 57 0.04 25.11 4.07
CA GLY A 57 -1.30 25.68 4.04
C GLY A 57 -2.34 24.76 3.39
N LYS A 58 -3.44 25.34 2.89
CA LYS A 58 -4.47 24.57 2.19
C LYS A 58 -3.96 24.22 0.78
N THR A 59 -3.74 22.94 0.51
CA THR A 59 -3.46 22.44 -0.84
C THR A 59 -4.73 22.53 -1.69
N LYS A 60 -4.58 22.80 -3.00
CA LYS A 60 -5.73 22.82 -3.91
C LYS A 60 -6.28 21.42 -4.13
N TYR A 61 -5.43 20.40 -4.05
CA TYR A 61 -5.80 19.01 -4.28
C TYR A 61 -5.48 18.15 -3.06
N LYS A 62 -6.32 17.13 -2.84
CA LYS A 62 -6.08 16.14 -1.78
C LYS A 62 -4.95 15.21 -2.21
N PRO A 63 -3.89 15.03 -1.40
CA PRO A 63 -2.82 14.10 -1.70
C PRO A 63 -3.31 12.65 -1.63
N TYR A 64 -2.73 11.80 -2.46
CA TYR A 64 -2.96 10.36 -2.42
C TYR A 64 -2.19 9.75 -1.26
N VAL A 65 -2.86 8.97 -0.41
CA VAL A 65 -2.21 8.39 0.77
C VAL A 65 -1.61 7.05 0.41
N SER A 66 -0.28 6.98 0.35
CA SER A 66 0.46 5.72 0.21
C SER A 66 1.87 5.86 0.76
N LYS A 67 2.12 5.14 1.86
CA LYS A 67 3.44 5.10 2.49
C LYS A 67 4.51 4.57 1.56
N ALA A 68 4.22 3.49 0.83
CA ALA A 68 5.18 2.88 -0.08
C ALA A 68 5.59 3.85 -1.20
N LEU A 69 4.59 4.50 -1.82
CA LEU A 69 4.80 5.47 -2.89
C LEU A 69 5.49 6.74 -2.40
N TYR A 70 5.13 7.22 -1.21
CA TYR A 70 5.83 8.32 -0.54
C TYR A 70 7.29 7.95 -0.28
N ASP A 71 7.58 6.81 0.34
CA ASP A 71 8.93 6.39 0.69
C ASP A 71 9.83 6.26 -0.56
N ALA A 72 9.26 5.78 -1.68
CA ALA A 72 9.95 5.72 -2.96
C ALA A 72 10.26 7.09 -3.58
N ASN A 73 9.45 8.12 -3.27
CA ASN A 73 9.55 9.47 -3.81
C ASN A 73 9.91 10.53 -2.75
N LYS A 74 10.32 10.10 -1.54
CA LYS A 74 10.54 10.97 -0.37
C LYS A 74 11.52 12.12 -0.60
N LYS A 75 12.44 11.95 -1.56
CA LYS A 75 13.41 12.99 -1.97
C LYS A 75 12.74 14.23 -2.57
N MET A 76 11.47 14.13 -2.94
CA MET A 76 10.70 15.22 -3.54
C MET A 76 9.87 16.00 -2.51
N ASP A 77 9.76 15.48 -1.28
CA ASP A 77 9.26 16.24 -0.14
C ASP A 77 10.41 17.15 0.35
N ARG A 78 10.33 18.43 -0.02
CA ARG A 78 11.42 19.40 0.17
C ARG A 78 11.41 19.98 1.58
N ASP A 79 10.23 20.18 2.14
CA ASP A 79 9.97 20.76 3.47
C ASP A 79 9.75 19.69 4.56
N LYS A 80 9.78 18.41 4.16
CA LYS A 80 9.71 17.23 5.04
C LYS A 80 8.45 17.24 5.90
N ASP A 81 7.34 17.67 5.32
CA ASP A 81 6.06 17.70 6.00
C ASP A 81 5.31 16.36 5.93
N GLY A 82 5.82 15.41 5.14
CA GLY A 82 5.24 14.10 4.94
C GLY A 82 4.39 14.00 3.67
N ILE A 83 4.39 15.01 2.81
CA ILE A 83 3.69 15.06 1.52
C ILE A 83 4.70 15.33 0.40
N ALA A 84 4.88 14.36 -0.49
CA ALA A 84 5.73 14.53 -1.66
C ALA A 84 4.96 15.25 -2.77
N CYS A 85 5.55 16.30 -3.34
CA CYS A 85 5.04 17.04 -4.50
C CYS A 85 3.60 17.56 -4.32
N GLU A 86 3.34 18.12 -3.16
CA GLU A 86 2.10 18.83 -2.83
C GLU A 86 1.73 19.93 -3.85
N ARG A 87 0.43 20.11 -4.08
CA ARG A 87 -0.15 21.13 -4.97
C ARG A 87 -1.50 21.62 -4.48
#